data_AF-A0A4P7VRD7-F1
#
_entry.id   AF-A0A4P7VRD7-F1
#
_cell.length_a   1.000
_cell.length_b   1.000
_cell.length_c   1.000
_cell.angle_alpha   90.00
_cell.angle_beta   90.00
_cell.angle_gamma   90.00
#
_symmetry.space_group_name_H-M   'P 1'
#
loop_
_entity.id
_entity.type
_entity.pdbx_description
1 polymer ?
#
loop_
_entity_poly.entity_id
_entity_poly.type
_entity_poly.pdbx_seq_one_letter_code
_entity_poly.pdbx_strand_id
1 'polypeptide(L)' 'MSNTPEFIPVKELSYNKAVSELEDILRQMQSDALDIDLLAAYTRRATELLAECRSRLTATDKELQSILSNDK' A
#
# COMPACT_ATOMS: atom_id res chain seq x y z
N MET A 1 -2.57 -14.43 -23.41
CA MET A 1 -1.62 -13.35 -23.07
C MET A 1 -2.02 -12.87 -21.69
N SER A 2 -1.20 -13.15 -20.67
CA SER A 2 -1.52 -12.80 -19.28
C SER A 2 -1.27 -11.31 -19.11
N ASN A 3 -2.33 -10.52 -18.91
CA ASN A 3 -2.24 -9.06 -18.86
C ASN A 3 -2.00 -8.58 -17.42
N THR A 4 -0.94 -9.07 -16.77
CA THR A 4 -0.63 -8.71 -15.39
C THR A 4 0.00 -7.31 -15.34
N PRO A 5 -0.56 -6.37 -14.56
CA PRO A 5 0.00 -5.03 -14.42
C PRO A 5 1.38 -5.07 -13.75
N GLU A 6 2.29 -4.25 -14.25
CA GLU A 6 3.60 -4.01 -13.63
C GLU A 6 3.48 -2.84 -12.64
N PHE A 7 3.96 -3.03 -11.41
CA PHE A 7 3.86 -2.04 -10.35
C PHE A 7 5.23 -1.50 -9.96
N ILE A 8 5.30 -0.20 -9.64
CA ILE A 8 6.49 0.41 -9.05
C ILE A 8 6.74 -0.24 -7.67
N PRO A 9 7.99 -0.60 -7.31
CA PRO A 9 8.28 -1.14 -5.99
C PRO A 9 7.74 -0.25 -4.87
N VAL A 10 7.04 -0.84 -3.90
CA VAL A 10 6.34 -0.08 -2.85
C VAL A 10 7.28 0.83 -2.04
N LYS A 11 8.54 0.41 -1.88
CA LYS A 11 9.59 1.18 -1.21
C LYS A 11 9.95 2.48 -1.93
N GLU A 12 9.72 2.58 -3.23
CA GLU A 12 10.00 3.77 -4.03
C GLU A 12 8.81 4.75 -4.03
N LEU A 13 7.67 4.36 -3.47
CA LEU A 13 6.50 5.22 -3.36
C LEU A 13 6.57 6.14 -2.14
N SER A 14 6.05 7.35 -2.28
CA SER A 14 5.68 8.16 -1.11
C SER A 14 4.44 7.56 -0.45
N TYR A 15 4.21 7.88 0.83
CA TYR A 15 3.05 7.39 1.56
C TYR A 15 1.74 7.75 0.83
N ASN A 16 1.62 9.01 0.40
CA ASN A 16 0.44 9.48 -0.34
C ASN A 16 0.23 8.71 -1.65
N LYS A 17 1.31 8.42 -2.41
CA LYS A 17 1.20 7.62 -3.64
C LYS A 17 0.75 6.19 -3.34
N ALA A 18 1.28 5.57 -2.29
CA ALA A 18 0.87 4.23 -1.89
C ALA A 18 -0.61 4.17 -1.47
N VAL A 19 -1.11 5.19 -0.77
CA VAL A 19 -2.52 5.31 -0.40
C VAL A 19 -3.40 5.57 -1.62
N SER A 20 -3.02 6.48 -2.52
CA SER A 20 -3.78 6.70 -3.76
C SER A 20 -3.86 5.43 -4.61
N GLU A 21 -2.78 4.67 -4.72
CA GLU A 21 -2.77 3.40 -5.44
C GLU A 21 -3.68 2.35 -4.78
N LEU A 22 -3.73 2.29 -3.44
CA LEU A 22 -4.67 1.44 -2.71
C LEU A 22 -6.12 1.79 -3.02
N GLU A 23 -6.47 3.08 -3.07
CA GLU A 23 -7.81 3.53 -3.44
C GLU A 23 -8.17 3.16 -4.87
N ASP A 24 -7.23 3.28 -5.81
CA ASP A 24 -7.43 2.87 -7.20
C ASP A 24 -7.65 1.37 -7.33
N ILE A 25 -6.88 0.57 -6.59
CA ILE A 25 -7.07 -0.89 -6.52
C ILE A 25 -8.47 -1.22 -6.01
N LEU A 26 -8.93 -0.57 -4.93
CA LEU A 26 -10.27 -0.77 -4.39
C LEU A 26 -11.35 -0.41 -5.43
N ARG A 27 -11.20 0.71 -6.13
CA ARG A 27 -12.12 1.13 -7.21
C ARG A 27 -12.19 0.08 -8.33
N GLN A 28 -11.04 -0.47 -8.73
CA GLN A 28 -10.98 -1.49 -9.78
C GLN A 28 -11.62 -2.80 -9.32
N MET A 29 -11.32 -3.26 -8.10
CA MET A 29 -11.88 -4.49 -7.54
C MET A 29 -13.40 -4.45 -7.36
N GLN A 30 -13.97 -3.25 -7.18
CA GLN A 30 -15.41 -3.04 -7.09
C GLN A 30 -16.09 -2.96 -8.46
N SER A 31 -15.33 -2.92 -9.56
CA SER A 31 -15.89 -2.91 -10.90
C SER A 31 -16.22 -4.31 -11.40
N ASP A 32 -17.32 -4.47 -12.12
CA ASP A 32 -17.75 -5.76 -12.71
C ASP A 32 -16.86 -6.22 -13.88
N ALA A 33 -15.80 -5.47 -14.22
CA ALA A 33 -14.94 -5.72 -15.37
C ALA A 33 -13.63 -6.45 -15.02
N LEU A 34 -13.43 -6.83 -13.75
CA LEU A 34 -12.15 -7.38 -13.30
C LEU A 34 -12.08 -8.91 -13.48
N ASP A 35 -11.11 -9.39 -14.26
CA ASP A 35 -10.81 -10.81 -14.39
C ASP A 35 -10.20 -11.38 -13.10
N ILE A 36 -10.39 -12.69 -12.83
CA ILE A 36 -9.95 -13.37 -11.61
C ILE A 36 -8.41 -13.32 -11.44
N ASP A 37 -7.66 -13.39 -12.54
CA ASP A 37 -6.19 -13.29 -12.51
C ASP A 37 -5.75 -11.88 -12.09
N LEU A 38 -6.48 -10.84 -12.52
CA LEU A 38 -6.27 -9.47 -12.11
C LEU A 38 -6.66 -9.27 -10.64
N LEU A 39 -7.73 -9.91 -10.18
CA LEU A 39 -8.14 -9.87 -8.78
C LEU A 39 -7.03 -10.38 -7.86
N ALA A 40 -6.40 -11.50 -8.23
CA ALA A 40 -5.27 -12.05 -7.49
C ALA A 40 -4.07 -11.11 -7.49
N ALA A 41 -3.73 -10.50 -8.64
CA ALA A 41 -2.62 -9.56 -8.76
C ALA A 41 -2.84 -8.29 -7.90
N TYR A 42 -4.02 -7.68 -8.00
CA TYR A 42 -4.35 -6.48 -7.24
C TYR A 42 -4.48 -6.74 -5.74
N THR A 43 -4.97 -7.91 -5.33
CA THR A 43 -5.01 -8.31 -3.92
C THR A 43 -3.60 -8.43 -3.33
N ARG A 44 -2.66 -9.04 -4.06
CA ARG A 44 -1.25 -9.11 -3.64
C ARG A 44 -0.65 -7.72 -3.53
N ARG A 45 -0.87 -6.88 -4.54
CA ARG A 45 -0.38 -5.50 -4.53
C ARG A 45 -0.92 -4.68 -3.36
N ALA A 46 -2.22 -4.77 -3.08
CA ALA A 46 -2.83 -4.09 -1.94
C ALA A 46 -2.21 -4.53 -0.61
N THR A 47 -1.90 -5.83 -0.47
CA THR A 47 -1.24 -6.37 0.74
C THR A 47 0.16 -5.77 0.93
N GLU A 48 0.94 -5.63 -0.14
CA GLU A 48 2.26 -5.00 -0.10
C GLU A 48 2.18 -3.52 0.29
N LEU A 49 1.26 -2.77 -0.33
CA LEU A 49 1.03 -1.35 -0.03
C LEU A 49 0.61 -1.16 1.44
N LEU A 50 -0.30 -1.98 1.95
CA LEU A 50 -0.75 -1.93 3.35
C LEU A 50 0.39 -2.23 4.33
N ALA A 51 1.22 -3.23 4.03
CA ALA A 51 2.35 -3.59 4.87
C ALA A 51 3.35 -2.43 4.99
N GLU A 52 3.68 -1.78 3.87
CA GLU A 52 4.57 -0.61 3.88
C GLU A 52 3.95 0.57 4.64
N CYS A 53 2.69 0.91 4.35
CA CYS A 53 2.00 2.01 5.03
C CYS A 53 1.99 1.81 6.55
N ARG A 54 1.70 0.59 7.02
CA ARG A 54 1.73 0.24 8.44
C ARG A 54 3.13 0.33 9.02
N SER A 55 4.15 -0.11 8.27
CA SER A 55 5.56 -0.01 8.67
C SER A 55 5.95 1.44 8.93
N ARG A 56 5.63 2.35 7.99
CA ARG A 56 5.93 3.79 8.10
C ARG A 56 5.23 4.45 9.28
N LEU A 57 3.93 4.17 9.46
CA LEU A 57 3.18 4.68 10.61
C LEU A 57 3.76 4.19 11.94
N THR A 58 4.14 2.91 12.01
CA THR A 58 4.75 2.33 13.21
C THR A 58 6.13 2.95 13.50
N ALA A 59 6.93 3.20 12.46
CA ALA A 59 8.22 3.87 12.62
C ALA A 59 8.05 5.31 13.12
N THR A 60 7.10 6.05 12.53
CA THR A 60 6.78 7.42 12.93
C THR A 60 6.29 7.48 14.38
N ASP A 61 5.38 6.58 14.77
CA ASP A 61 4.88 6.50 16.15
C ASP A 61 6.00 6.22 17.15
N LYS A 62 6.92 5.29 16.83
CA LYS A 62 8.09 5.00 17.67
C LYS A 62 9.01 6.21 17.83
N GLU A 63 9.27 6.94 16.74
CA GLU A 63 10.08 8.16 16.78
C GLU A 63 9.43 9.22 17.68
N LEU A 64 8.12 9.43 17.56
CA LEU A 64 7.36 10.34 18.42
C LEU A 64 7.44 9.90 19.90
N GLN A 65 7.26 8.62 20.20
CA GLN A 65 7.38 8.10 21.57
C GLN A 65 8.78 8.32 22.16
N SER A 66 9.84 8.15 21.36
CA SER A 66 11.22 8.41 21.79
C SER A 66 11.47 9.89 22.09
N ILE A 67 10.96 10.79 21.26
CA ILE A 67 11.07 12.24 21.49
C ILE A 67 10.35 12.62 22.78
N LEU A 68 9.08 12.22 22.92
CA LEU A 68 8.25 12.55 24.08
C LEU A 68 8.76 11.92 25.40
N SER A 69 9.50 10.81 25.34
CA SER A 69 10.09 10.18 26.52
C SER A 69 11.39 10.86 26.98
N ASN A 70 12.11 11.52 26.07
CA ASN A 70 13.35 12.25 26.38
C ASN A 70 13.10 13.67 26.92
N ASP A 71 11.88 14.20 26.80
CA ASP A 71 11.45 15.48 27.39
C ASP A 71 10.97 15.36 28.86
N LYS A 72 11.31 14.26 29.56
CA LYS A 72 11.03 14.05 30.99
C LYS A 72 12.22 14.34 31.89
#